data_AF-A0A1Y5U593-F1
#
_entry.id   AF-A0A1Y5U593-F1
#
_cell.length_a   1.000
_cell.length_b   1.000
_cell.length_c   1.000
_cell.angle_alpha   90.00
_cell.angle_beta   90.00
_cell.angle_gamma   90.00
#
_symmetry.space_group_name_H-M   'P 1'
#
loop_
_entity.id
_entity.type
_entity.pdbx_description
1 polymer ?
#
loop_
_entity_poly.entity_id
_entity_poly.type
_entity_poly.pdbx_seq_one_letter_code
_entity_poly.pdbx_strand_id
1 'polypeptide(L)' 'MRVTPHRGGLGRGVSVPPRRLAAGRPAPAATCQFIAGDPRHDPTRCGAPVKPGSSWCPDHHARCHRPPEEDEE' A
#
# COMPACT_ATOMS: atom_id res chain seq x y z
N MET A 1 -61.83 19.04 31.02
CA MET A 1 -60.81 19.84 30.32
C MET A 1 -59.69 18.87 29.92
N ARG A 2 -59.56 18.52 28.63
CA ARG A 2 -58.57 17.53 28.15
C ARG A 2 -57.45 18.29 27.44
N VAL A 3 -56.23 18.12 27.93
CA VAL A 3 -55.02 18.78 27.44
C VAL A 3 -54.38 17.98 26.30
N THR A 4 -53.94 18.69 25.26
CA THR A 4 -53.22 18.15 24.10
C THR A 4 -51.71 18.09 24.39
N PRO A 5 -51.01 16.97 24.15
CA PRO A 5 -49.55 17.01 24.10
C PRO A 5 -49.06 17.23 22.67
N HIS A 6 -48.41 18.37 22.45
CA HIS A 6 -47.46 18.56 21.35
C HIS A 6 -46.07 18.08 21.81
N ARG A 7 -45.59 16.95 21.29
CA ARG A 7 -44.15 16.58 21.29
C ARG A 7 -43.83 16.29 19.82
N GLY A 8 -42.92 17.01 19.16
CA GLY A 8 -41.61 17.44 19.62
C GLY A 8 -40.61 16.61 18.80
N GLY A 9 -40.11 17.21 17.71
CA GLY A 9 -39.18 16.55 16.80
C GLY A 9 -37.82 16.28 17.44
N LEU A 10 -36.95 15.63 16.65
CA LEU A 10 -35.48 15.69 16.60
C LEU A 10 -34.92 14.28 16.34
N GLY A 11 -34.13 14.16 15.26
CA GLY A 11 -33.40 12.93 14.94
C GLY A 11 -32.88 12.90 13.50
N ARG A 12 -32.18 13.95 13.06
CA ARG A 12 -31.40 13.89 11.81
C ARG A 12 -30.27 12.88 12.02
N GLY A 13 -30.45 11.67 11.49
CA GLY A 13 -29.42 10.64 11.47
C GLY A 13 -28.20 11.16 10.71
N VAL A 14 -27.12 11.43 11.42
CA VAL A 14 -25.83 11.74 10.82
C VAL A 14 -25.30 10.43 10.28
N SER A 15 -25.46 10.19 8.99
CA SER A 15 -24.81 9.08 8.28
C SER A 15 -23.30 9.30 8.32
N VAL A 16 -22.64 8.73 9.32
CA VAL A 16 -21.18 8.69 9.39
C VAL A 16 -20.72 7.70 8.31
N PRO A 17 -19.92 8.14 7.31
CA PRO A 17 -19.36 7.19 6.33
C PRO A 17 -18.45 6.19 7.06
N PRO A 18 -18.42 4.91 6.66
CA PRO A 18 -17.53 3.95 7.28
C PRO A 18 -16.09 4.45 7.12
N ARG A 19 -15.41 4.66 8.26
CA ARG A 19 -13.97 4.96 8.28
C ARG A 19 -13.30 3.86 7.47
N ARG A 20 -12.64 4.21 6.36
CA ARG A 20 -11.78 3.28 5.62
C ARG A 20 -10.74 2.80 6.62
N LEU A 21 -10.88 1.57 7.10
CA LEU A 21 -9.85 0.89 7.87
C LEU A 21 -8.57 0.99 7.04
N ALA A 22 -7.53 1.54 7.63
CA ALA A 22 -6.22 1.63 7.00
C ALA A 22 -5.88 0.24 6.47
N ALA A 23 -5.83 0.09 5.15
CA ALA A 23 -5.43 -1.16 4.52
C ALA A 23 -4.07 -1.50 5.10
N GLY A 24 -4.00 -2.60 5.85
CA GLY A 24 -2.75 -3.07 6.46
C GLY A 24 -1.66 -3.08 5.39
N ARG A 25 -0.43 -2.73 5.80
CA ARG A 25 0.74 -2.75 4.91
C ARG A 25 0.71 -4.06 4.13
N PRO A 26 0.77 -4.03 2.78
CA PRO A 26 0.74 -5.24 1.99
C PRO A 26 1.84 -6.18 2.50
N ALA A 27 1.52 -7.47 2.60
CA ALA A 27 2.50 -8.48 2.99
C ALA A 27 3.75 -8.34 2.11
N PRO A 28 4.96 -8.51 2.68
CA PRO A 28 6.18 -8.44 1.87
C PRO A 28 6.10 -9.47 0.75
N ALA A 29 6.49 -9.06 -0.46
CA ALA A 29 6.43 -9.94 -1.62
C ALA A 29 7.32 -11.17 -1.39
N ALA A 30 6.78 -12.37 -1.64
CA ALA A 30 7.54 -13.62 -1.53
C ALA A 30 8.54 -13.80 -2.69
N THR A 31 8.31 -13.09 -3.80
CA THR A 31 9.11 -13.18 -5.04
C THR A 31 9.62 -11.82 -5.49
N CYS A 32 10.76 -11.85 -6.17
CA CYS A 32 11.49 -10.66 -6.61
C CYS A 32 10.65 -9.83 -7.57
N GLN A 33 10.49 -8.55 -7.22
CA GLN A 33 9.69 -7.59 -7.98
C GLN A 33 10.50 -6.81 -9.03
N PHE A 34 11.73 -7.24 -9.34
CA PHE A 34 12.55 -6.59 -10.36
C PHE A 34 11.95 -6.81 -11.75
N ILE A 35 11.79 -5.74 -12.52
CA ILE A 35 11.38 -5.76 -13.93
C ILE A 35 12.61 -5.31 -14.73
N ALA A 36 13.12 -6.18 -15.58
CA ALA A 36 14.33 -5.89 -16.38
C ALA A 36 14.01 -5.06 -17.62
N GLY A 37 12.79 -5.19 -18.15
CA GLY A 37 12.33 -4.49 -19.33
C GLY A 37 11.56 -3.21 -19.02
N ASP A 38 10.93 -2.66 -20.06
CA ASP A 38 10.03 -1.52 -19.93
C ASP A 38 8.75 -1.95 -19.19
N PRO A 39 8.41 -1.36 -18.03
CA PRO A 39 7.25 -1.80 -17.24
C PRO A 39 5.90 -1.64 -17.95
N ARG A 40 5.83 -0.85 -19.02
CA ARG A 40 4.60 -0.62 -19.79
C ARG A 40 4.41 -1.65 -20.89
N HIS A 41 5.48 -2.16 -21.48
CA HIS A 41 5.43 -3.12 -22.59
C HIS A 41 5.80 -4.55 -22.20
N ASP A 42 6.68 -4.73 -21.22
CA ASP A 42 7.07 -6.02 -20.65
C ASP A 42 7.11 -5.93 -19.11
N PRO A 43 5.97 -6.08 -18.42
CA PRO A 43 5.88 -6.03 -16.96
C PRO A 43 6.38 -7.33 -16.30
N THR A 44 7.16 -8.14 -17.01
CA THR A 44 7.65 -9.44 -16.53
C THR A 44 8.60 -9.23 -15.36
N ARG A 45 8.26 -9.86 -14.23
CA ARG A 45 9.05 -9.80 -13.00
C ARG A 45 10.02 -10.97 -12.95
N CYS A 46 11.17 -10.76 -12.30
CA CYS A 46 12.17 -11.80 -12.09
C CYS A 46 11.60 -13.07 -11.41
N GLY A 47 10.75 -12.93 -10.39
CA GLY A 47 10.06 -14.06 -9.77
C GLY A 47 10.92 -14.94 -8.83
N ALA A 48 12.24 -14.75 -8.78
CA ALA A 48 13.13 -15.47 -7.86
C ALA A 48 12.79 -15.19 -6.38
N PRO A 49 13.16 -16.07 -5.42
CA PRO A 49 12.92 -15.82 -3.99
C PRO A 49 13.54 -14.50 -3.52
N VAL A 50 12.79 -13.73 -2.72
CA VAL A 50 13.30 -12.47 -2.16
C VAL A 50 14.32 -12.72 -1.05
N LYS A 51 15.24 -11.77 -0.89
CA LYS A 51 16.06 -11.65 0.32
C LYS A 51 15.16 -11.21 1.49
N PRO A 52 15.28 -11.80 2.69
CA PRO A 52 14.55 -11.35 3.88
C PRO A 52 14.70 -9.85 4.11
N GLY A 53 13.57 -9.15 4.33
CA GLY A 53 13.55 -7.70 4.52
C GLY A 53 13.72 -6.88 3.23
N SER A 54 13.69 -7.50 2.05
CA SER A 54 13.75 -6.80 0.76
C SER A 54 12.63 -7.23 -0.19
N SER A 55 12.36 -6.40 -1.20
CA SER A 55 11.44 -6.71 -2.30
C SER A 55 12.14 -7.39 -3.48
N TRP A 56 13.46 -7.60 -3.40
CA TRP A 56 14.29 -8.14 -4.46
C TRP A 56 15.05 -9.40 -4.03
N CYS A 57 15.45 -10.23 -5.00
CA CYS A 57 16.38 -11.32 -4.76
C CYS A 57 17.79 -10.77 -4.44
N PRO A 58 18.72 -11.58 -3.91
CA PRO A 58 20.06 -11.12 -3.53
C PRO A 58 20.81 -10.39 -4.65
N ASP A 59 20.72 -10.88 -5.88
CA ASP A 59 21.34 -10.26 -7.06
C ASP A 59 20.76 -8.88 -7.37
N HIS A 60 19.43 -8.78 -7.55
CA HIS A 60 18.79 -7.50 -7.85
C HIS A 60 18.87 -6.51 -6.69
N HIS A 61 18.90 -6.98 -5.45
CA HIS A 61 19.15 -6.12 -4.29
C HIS A 61 20.52 -5.46 -4.37
N ALA A 62 21.58 -6.21 -4.72
CA ALA A 62 22.93 -5.65 -4.86
C ALA A 62 23.02 -4.64 -6.01
N ARG A 63 22.28 -4.86 -7.11
CA ARG A 63 22.22 -3.91 -8.23
C ARG A 63 21.51 -2.61 -7.86
N CYS A 64 20.35 -2.70 -7.20
CA CYS A 64 19.56 -1.52 -6.82
C CYS A 64 20.16 -0.72 -5.66
N HIS A 65 20.96 -1.36 -4.80
CA HIS A 65 21.60 -0.72 -3.64
C HIS A 65 23.11 -0.58 -3.79
N ARG A 66 23.63 -0.60 -5.02
CA ARG A 66 25.03 -0.23 -5.25
C ARG A 66 25.23 1.21 -4.75
N PRO A 67 26.20 1.48 -3.86
CA PRO A 67 26.49 2.85 -3.46
C PRO A 67 26.87 3.65 -4.72
N PRO A 68 26.49 4.94 -4.82
CA PRO A 68 27.07 5.80 -5.84
C PRO A 68 28.59 5.76 -5.62
N GLU A 69 29.32 5.29 -6.63
CA GLU A 69 30.76 5.46 -6.69
C GLU A 69 31.06 6.94 -6.44
N GLU A 70 31.78 7.23 -5.35
CA GLU A 70 32.11 8.60 -4.96
C GLU A 70 32.97 9.17 -6.08
N ASP A 71 32.40 10.08 -6.89
CA ASP A 71 33.13 10.85 -7.88
C ASP A 71 34.31 11.55 -7.17
N GLU A 72 35.51 11.00 -7.33
CA GLU A 72 36.76 11.60 -6.87
C GLU A 72 36.97 12.94 -7.57
N GLU A 73 37.29 13.94 -6.74
CA GLU A 73 37.40 15.38 -6.99
C GLU A 73 38.42 15.79 -8.08
#